data_AF-X1SUV7-F1
#
_entry.id   AF-X1SUV7-F1
#
_cell.length_a   1.000
_cell.length_b   1.000
_cell.length_c   1.000
_cell.angle_alpha   90.00
_cell.angle_beta   90.00
_cell.angle_gamma   90.00
#
_symmetry.space_group_name_H-M   'P 1'
#
loop_
_entity.id
_entity.type
_entity.pdbx_description
1 polymer ?
#
loop_
_entity_poly.entity_id
_entity_poly.type
_entity_poly.pdbx_seq_one_letter_code
_entity_poly.pdbx_strand_id
1 'polypeptide(L)'
;MPKKIIVKIDEYFTSRRKLTGVNYILVVRIGVAMSLFHLYTAGFGLFEAILQRSIHLSFALALTFLLFPFRKGKIQNTIPILDYILAFVSAGAAAYIPIFYQELVLRAGYLTTIDFIMGLILIILVFEAARRVIGKILPSVCLIIFLYTYFGRYIPGYFGNGFKPNLFASRCTMLNTPT
;
A
#
# COMPACT_ATOMS: atom_id res chain seq x y z
N MET A 1 -8.66 -1.10 -37.41
CA MET A 1 -8.09 -1.01 -36.04
C MET A 1 -6.90 -1.98 -35.94
N PRO A 2 -5.69 -1.57 -35.53
CA PRO A 2 -4.51 -2.44 -35.62
C PRO A 2 -4.53 -3.54 -34.54
N LYS A 3 -4.49 -4.82 -34.97
CA LYS A 3 -4.60 -6.02 -34.11
C LYS A 3 -3.64 -6.05 -32.89
N LYS A 4 -2.48 -5.40 -32.96
CA LYS A 4 -1.51 -5.29 -31.85
C LYS A 4 -2.07 -4.54 -30.63
N ILE A 5 -2.97 -3.57 -30.85
CA ILE A 5 -3.59 -2.82 -29.75
C ILE A 5 -4.58 -3.71 -29.00
N ILE A 6 -5.39 -4.49 -29.73
CA ILE A 6 -6.40 -5.40 -29.17
C ILE A 6 -5.72 -6.47 -28.30
N VAL A 7 -4.65 -7.09 -28.79
CA VAL A 7 -3.89 -8.11 -28.05
C VAL A 7 -3.28 -7.56 -26.75
N LYS A 8 -2.76 -6.32 -26.76
CA LYS A 8 -2.25 -5.68 -25.52
C LYS A 8 -3.37 -5.39 -24.53
N ILE A 9 -4.51 -4.88 -25.02
CA ILE A 9 -5.68 -4.61 -24.19
C ILE A 9 -6.20 -5.91 -23.56
N ASP A 10 -6.27 -6.99 -24.33
CA ASP A 10 -6.64 -8.32 -23.85
C ASP A 10 -5.63 -8.86 -22.83
N GLU A 11 -4.33 -8.59 -22.96
CA GLU A 11 -3.31 -8.97 -21.98
C GLU A 11 -3.47 -8.24 -20.63
N TYR A 12 -3.89 -6.96 -20.66
CA TYR A 12 -4.28 -6.22 -19.46
C TYR A 12 -5.53 -6.79 -18.79
N PHE A 13 -6.56 -7.15 -19.57
CA PHE A 13 -7.78 -7.77 -19.04
C PHE A 13 -7.54 -9.22 -18.58
N THR A 14 -6.62 -9.95 -19.21
CA THR A 14 -6.25 -11.33 -18.88
C THR A 14 -5.39 -11.42 -17.62
N SER A 15 -4.74 -10.34 -17.18
CA SER A 15 -4.06 -10.27 -15.88
C SER A 15 -5.02 -10.35 -14.69
N ARG A 16 -6.31 -10.12 -14.90
CA ARG A 16 -7.35 -10.21 -13.86
C ARG A 16 -7.90 -11.63 -13.82
N ARG A 17 -7.98 -12.23 -12.64
CA ARG A 17 -8.58 -13.56 -12.47
C ARG A 17 -10.07 -13.47 -12.87
N LYS A 18 -10.52 -14.33 -13.79
CA LYS A 18 -11.96 -14.55 -14.02
C LYS A 18 -12.50 -15.31 -12.81
N LEU A 19 -13.00 -14.58 -11.82
CA LEU A 19 -13.64 -15.17 -10.64
C LEU A 19 -15.07 -15.57 -11.02
N THR A 20 -15.40 -16.85 -10.85
CA THR A 20 -16.77 -17.38 -10.98
C THR A 20 -17.26 -17.87 -9.61
N GLY A 21 -18.56 -17.71 -9.32
CA GLY A 21 -19.19 -18.20 -8.09
C GLY A 21 -19.09 -17.27 -6.86
N VAL A 22 -18.97 -17.86 -5.66
CA VAL A 22 -19.03 -17.15 -4.36
C VAL A 22 -17.92 -16.11 -4.19
N ASN A 23 -16.73 -16.38 -4.73
CA ASN A 23 -15.58 -15.47 -4.68
C ASN A 23 -15.85 -14.13 -5.40
N TYR A 24 -16.62 -14.17 -6.50
CA TYR A 24 -17.02 -12.97 -7.23
C TYR A 24 -17.90 -12.08 -6.36
N ILE A 25 -18.86 -12.66 -5.66
CA ILE A 25 -19.77 -11.92 -4.76
C ILE A 25 -18.97 -11.23 -3.65
N LEU A 26 -17.98 -11.91 -3.07
CA LEU A 26 -17.15 -11.35 -2.01
C LEU A 26 -16.32 -10.16 -2.50
N VAL A 27 -15.67 -10.29 -3.66
CA VAL A 27 -14.93 -9.17 -4.29
C VAL A 27 -15.85 -7.99 -4.60
N VAL A 28 -17.03 -8.26 -5.17
CA VAL A 28 -18.00 -7.21 -5.49
C VAL A 28 -18.46 -6.49 -4.23
N ARG A 29 -18.74 -7.21 -3.13
CA ARG A 29 -19.12 -6.59 -1.85
C ARG A 29 -18.03 -5.67 -1.32
N ILE A 30 -16.77 -6.10 -1.34
CA ILE A 30 -15.63 -5.27 -0.90
C ILE A 30 -15.49 -4.04 -1.81
N GLY A 31 -15.61 -4.22 -3.14
CA GLY A 31 -15.55 -3.12 -4.10
C GLY A 31 -16.68 -2.11 -3.92
N VAL A 32 -17.92 -2.57 -3.70
CA VAL A 32 -19.07 -1.72 -3.41
C VAL A 32 -18.87 -0.96 -2.11
N ALA A 33 -18.40 -1.62 -1.04
CA ALA A 33 -18.07 -0.96 0.22
C ALA A 33 -17.01 0.14 0.05
N MET A 34 -15.97 -0.14 -0.74
CA MET A 34 -14.93 0.84 -1.08
C MET A 34 -15.51 2.02 -1.87
N SER A 35 -16.37 1.80 -2.87
CA SER A 35 -17.02 2.87 -3.62
C SER A 35 -17.93 3.73 -2.74
N LEU A 36 -18.72 3.11 -1.86
CA LEU A 36 -19.57 3.82 -0.91
C LEU A 36 -18.75 4.68 0.06
N PHE A 37 -17.60 4.18 0.52
CA PHE A 37 -16.68 4.95 1.37
C PHE A 37 -16.20 6.23 0.67
N HIS A 38 -15.80 6.15 -0.61
CA HIS A 38 -15.40 7.35 -1.36
C HIS A 38 -16.55 8.34 -1.52
N LEU A 39 -17.74 7.84 -1.82
CA LEU A 39 -18.95 8.66 -2.01
C LEU A 39 -19.34 9.36 -0.70
N TYR A 40 -19.23 8.65 0.43
CA TYR A 40 -19.40 9.21 1.77
C TYR A 40 -18.37 10.31 2.05
N THR A 41 -17.08 10.08 1.82
CA THR A 41 -16.05 11.11 2.02
C THR A 41 -16.20 12.31 1.07
N ALA A 42 -16.78 12.12 -0.11
CA ALA A 42 -17.04 13.21 -1.05
C ALA A 42 -18.22 14.10 -0.61
N GLY A 43 -19.23 13.51 0.06
CA GLY A 43 -20.42 14.23 0.50
C GLY A 43 -20.30 14.91 1.87
N PHE A 44 -19.63 14.28 2.84
CA PHE A 44 -19.60 14.75 4.24
C PHE A 44 -18.38 15.62 4.59
N GLY A 45 -17.53 15.96 3.60
CA GLY A 45 -16.35 16.80 3.79
C GLY A 45 -15.04 16.02 4.05
N LEU A 46 -13.93 16.76 4.05
CA LEU A 46 -12.57 16.21 4.11
C LEU A 46 -12.32 15.48 5.42
N PHE A 47 -12.34 14.15 5.38
CA PHE A 47 -11.74 13.32 6.42
C PHE A 47 -10.25 13.63 6.53
N GLU A 48 -9.68 13.40 7.70
CA GLU A 48 -8.24 13.55 7.88
C GLU A 48 -7.49 12.67 6.87
N ALA A 49 -6.56 13.27 6.13
CA ALA A 49 -5.95 12.65 4.96
C ALA A 49 -5.30 11.29 5.28
N ILE A 50 -4.82 11.11 6.51
CA ILE A 50 -4.16 9.88 6.95
C ILE A 50 -5.18 8.75 7.24
N LEU A 51 -6.34 9.08 7.79
CA LEU A 51 -7.43 8.13 8.04
C LEU A 51 -8.00 7.65 6.70
N GLN A 52 -8.30 8.58 5.79
CA GLN A 52 -8.87 8.24 4.49
C GLN A 52 -7.95 7.33 3.67
N ARG A 53 -6.65 7.63 3.61
CA ARG A 53 -5.65 6.82 2.88
C ARG A 53 -5.49 5.43 3.49
N SER A 54 -5.47 5.32 4.81
CA SER A 54 -5.28 4.03 5.50
C SER A 54 -6.47 3.10 5.31
N ILE A 55 -7.69 3.63 5.41
CA ILE A 55 -8.93 2.88 5.15
C ILE A 55 -8.98 2.44 3.68
N HIS A 56 -8.70 3.35 2.74
CA HIS A 56 -8.60 3.01 1.32
C HIS A 56 -7.56 1.90 1.08
N LEU A 57 -6.38 1.99 1.71
CA LEU A 57 -5.31 1.02 1.55
C LEU A 57 -5.72 -0.38 2.05
N SER A 58 -6.45 -0.47 3.17
CA SER A 58 -6.98 -1.74 3.69
C SER A 58 -7.89 -2.43 2.67
N PHE A 59 -8.84 -1.70 2.09
CA PHE A 59 -9.70 -2.22 1.04
C PHE A 59 -8.92 -2.58 -0.23
N ALA A 60 -8.02 -1.69 -0.65
CA ALA A 60 -7.24 -1.87 -1.88
C ALA A 60 -6.33 -3.12 -1.80
N LEU A 61 -5.66 -3.35 -0.67
CA LEU A 61 -4.82 -4.53 -0.47
C LEU A 61 -5.64 -5.81 -0.44
N ALA A 62 -6.74 -5.84 0.33
CA ALA A 62 -7.64 -6.98 0.36
C ALA A 62 -8.15 -7.37 -1.03
N LEU A 63 -8.59 -6.36 -1.81
CA LEU A 63 -9.06 -6.58 -3.17
C LEU A 63 -7.93 -7.04 -4.09
N THR A 64 -6.73 -6.47 -3.96
CA THR A 64 -5.57 -6.82 -4.77
C THR A 64 -5.18 -8.29 -4.62
N PHE A 65 -5.10 -8.79 -3.39
CA PHE A 65 -4.75 -10.18 -3.12
C PHE A 65 -5.82 -11.17 -3.62
N LEU A 66 -7.09 -10.77 -3.63
CA LEU A 66 -8.17 -11.60 -4.19
C LEU A 66 -8.23 -11.61 -5.72
N LEU A 67 -7.94 -10.47 -6.36
CA LEU A 67 -8.06 -10.31 -7.81
C LEU A 67 -6.84 -10.79 -8.59
N PHE A 68 -5.65 -10.65 -8.00
CA PHE A 68 -4.38 -10.90 -8.69
C PHE A 68 -3.70 -12.16 -8.13
N PRO A 69 -3.65 -13.26 -8.93
CA PRO A 69 -3.03 -14.52 -8.48
C PRO A 69 -1.51 -14.38 -8.33
N PHE A 70 -0.93 -15.14 -7.39
CA PHE A 70 0.50 -15.13 -7.09
C PHE A 70 1.43 -15.47 -8.28
N ARG A 71 0.97 -16.26 -9.26
CA ARG A 71 1.77 -16.72 -10.41
C ARG A 71 1.08 -16.40 -11.73
N LYS A 72 1.69 -15.50 -12.53
CA LYS A 72 1.30 -15.28 -13.94
C LYS A 72 1.47 -16.61 -14.71
N GLY A 73 0.41 -17.10 -15.35
CA GLY A 73 0.47 -18.25 -16.26
C GLY A 73 -0.25 -19.53 -15.83
N LYS A 74 -0.81 -19.61 -14.61
CA LYS A 74 -1.77 -20.69 -14.27
C LYS A 74 -3.17 -20.08 -14.13
N ILE A 75 -4.04 -20.38 -15.09
CA ILE A 75 -5.49 -20.12 -14.99
C ILE A 75 -6.02 -21.08 -13.92
N GLN A 76 -5.94 -20.67 -12.66
CA GLN A 76 -6.57 -21.37 -11.55
C GLN A 76 -7.88 -20.67 -11.25
N ASN A 77 -9.00 -21.36 -11.53
CA ASN A 77 -10.35 -20.89 -11.22
C ASN A 77 -10.60 -20.75 -9.71
N THR A 78 -9.72 -21.28 -8.85
CA THR A 78 -9.85 -21.27 -7.39
C THR A 78 -8.80 -20.37 -6.73
N ILE A 79 -9.23 -19.56 -5.76
CA ILE A 79 -8.32 -18.73 -4.95
C ILE A 79 -7.57 -19.65 -3.97
N PRO A 80 -6.23 -19.68 -3.99
CA PRO A 80 -5.46 -20.45 -3.02
C PRO A 80 -5.63 -19.86 -1.63
N ILE A 81 -5.65 -20.70 -0.59
CA ILE A 81 -5.81 -20.31 0.82
C ILE A 81 -4.79 -19.24 1.23
N LEU A 82 -3.58 -19.27 0.67
CA LEU A 82 -2.56 -18.25 0.89
C LEU A 82 -3.02 -16.85 0.49
N ASP A 83 -3.73 -16.69 -0.63
CA ASP A 83 -4.21 -15.37 -1.06
C ASP A 83 -5.28 -14.82 -0.10
N TYR A 84 -6.08 -15.70 0.51
CA TYR A 84 -7.02 -15.32 1.59
C TYR A 84 -6.31 -14.87 2.87
N ILE A 85 -5.29 -15.62 3.30
CA ILE A 85 -4.49 -15.26 4.47
C ILE A 85 -3.80 -13.92 4.24
N LEU A 86 -3.17 -13.72 3.08
CA LEU A 86 -2.53 -12.44 2.76
C LEU A 86 -3.54 -11.30 2.66
N ALA A 87 -4.73 -11.52 2.10
CA ALA A 87 -5.78 -10.52 2.07
C ALA A 87 -6.22 -10.12 3.49
N PHE A 88 -6.40 -11.09 4.40
CA PHE A 88 -6.82 -10.82 5.77
C PHE A 88 -5.72 -10.11 6.58
N VAL A 89 -4.48 -10.59 6.48
CA VAL A 89 -3.34 -9.99 7.18
C VAL A 89 -3.06 -8.58 6.68
N SER A 90 -3.13 -8.34 5.37
CA SER A 90 -2.94 -6.99 4.81
C SER A 90 -4.06 -6.03 5.17
N ALA A 91 -5.32 -6.48 5.15
CA ALA A 91 -6.45 -5.68 5.58
C ALA A 91 -6.31 -5.30 7.07
N GLY A 92 -5.95 -6.27 7.93
CA GLY A 92 -5.73 -6.06 9.35
C GLY A 92 -4.57 -5.12 9.66
N ALA A 93 -3.41 -5.32 9.02
CA ALA A 93 -2.24 -4.45 9.18
C ALA A 93 -2.53 -3.00 8.74
N ALA A 94 -3.29 -2.80 7.66
CA ALA A 94 -3.69 -1.46 7.21
C ALA A 94 -4.78 -0.84 8.09
N ALA A 95 -5.70 -1.66 8.64
CA ALA A 95 -6.76 -1.22 9.54
C ALA A 95 -6.25 -0.86 10.95
N TYR A 96 -5.07 -1.35 11.34
CA TYR A 96 -4.42 -0.97 12.59
C TYR A 96 -4.23 0.56 12.71
N ILE A 97 -3.81 1.22 11.62
CA ILE A 97 -3.54 2.66 11.60
C ILE A 97 -4.78 3.51 11.97
N PRO A 98 -5.95 3.35 11.32
CA PRO A 98 -7.13 4.15 11.67
C PRO A 98 -7.72 3.79 13.04
N ILE A 99 -7.56 2.55 13.52
CA ILE A 99 -8.08 2.12 14.83
C ILE A 99 -7.28 2.78 15.96
N PHE A 100 -5.95 2.75 15.88
CA PHE A 100 -5.05 3.31 16.90
C PHE A 100 -4.62 4.75 16.59
N TYR A 101 -5.38 5.44 15.74
CA TYR A 101 -4.98 6.74 15.21
C TYR A 101 -4.74 7.79 16.31
N GLN A 102 -5.65 7.91 17.27
CA GLN A 102 -5.53 8.88 18.35
C GLN A 102 -4.29 8.62 19.22
N GLU A 103 -4.02 7.36 19.55
CA GLU A 103 -2.85 6.93 20.30
C GLU A 103 -1.55 7.24 19.56
N LEU A 104 -1.52 7.00 18.24
CA LEU A 104 -0.36 7.27 17.38
C LEU A 104 -0.03 8.77 17.34
N VAL A 105 -1.05 9.62 17.25
CA VAL A 105 -0.87 11.09 17.24
C VAL A 105 -0.38 11.59 18.60
N LEU A 106 -0.96 11.09 19.69
CA LEU A 106 -0.59 11.50 21.06
C LEU A 106 0.83 11.08 21.45
N ARG A 107 1.31 9.95 20.92
CA ARG A 107 2.68 9.45 21.18
C ARG A 107 3.76 10.19 20.41
N ALA A 108 3.41 11.05 19.44
CA ALA A 108 4.27 12.02 18.75
C ALA A 108 5.72 11.55 18.44
N GLY A 109 5.90 10.29 18.03
CA GLY A 109 7.22 9.73 17.68
C GLY A 109 7.75 8.63 18.62
N TYR A 110 7.03 8.30 19.70
CA TYR A 110 7.35 7.13 20.52
C TYR A 110 6.70 5.87 19.92
N LEU A 111 7.41 5.19 19.02
CA LEU A 111 6.93 3.97 18.38
C LEU A 111 7.01 2.79 19.35
N THR A 112 5.89 2.08 19.53
CA THR A 112 5.93 0.77 20.20
C THR A 112 6.46 -0.30 19.28
N THR A 113 6.92 -1.41 19.86
CA THR A 113 7.34 -2.59 19.10
C THR A 113 6.23 -3.12 18.18
N ILE A 114 4.96 -2.99 18.60
CA ILE A 114 3.79 -3.44 17.83
C ILE A 114 3.59 -2.55 16.60
N ASP A 115 3.68 -1.23 16.76
CA ASP A 115 3.56 -0.26 15.65
C ASP A 115 4.63 -0.51 14.59
N PHE A 116 5.86 -0.78 15.05
CA PHE A 116 6.99 -1.09 14.17
C PHE A 116 6.76 -2.40 13.38
N ILE A 117 6.33 -3.47 14.05
CA ILE A 117 6.06 -4.77 13.41
C ILE A 117 4.92 -4.65 12.40
N MET A 118 3.80 -4.01 12.77
CA MET A 118 2.65 -3.81 11.87
C MET A 118 3.03 -2.97 10.65
N GLY A 119 3.79 -1.90 10.84
CA GLY A 119 4.29 -1.06 9.75
C GLY A 119 5.23 -1.83 8.81
N LEU A 120 6.14 -2.64 9.36
CA LEU A 120 7.06 -3.45 8.56
C LEU A 120 6.32 -4.52 7.74
N ILE A 121 5.36 -5.21 8.35
CA ILE A 121 4.48 -6.16 7.66
C ILE A 121 3.72 -5.47 6.54
N LEU A 122 3.15 -4.29 6.80
CA LEU A 122 2.39 -3.53 5.82
C LEU A 122 3.27 -3.11 4.63
N ILE A 123 4.50 -2.64 4.86
CA ILE A 123 5.45 -2.29 3.79
C ILE A 123 5.72 -3.51 2.90
N ILE A 124 6.04 -4.66 3.51
CA ILE A 124 6.33 -5.89 2.76
C ILE A 124 5.11 -6.30 1.92
N LEU A 125 3.91 -6.26 2.50
CA LEU A 125 2.66 -6.60 1.82
C LEU A 125 2.33 -5.64 0.67
N VAL A 126 2.60 -4.34 0.83
CA VAL A 126 2.41 -3.34 -0.22
C VAL A 126 3.38 -3.58 -1.38
N PHE A 127 4.66 -3.86 -1.10
CA PHE A 127 5.63 -4.20 -2.15
C PHE A 127 5.24 -5.47 -2.89
N GLU A 128 4.78 -6.48 -2.17
CA GLU A 128 4.29 -7.73 -2.75
C GLU A 128 3.02 -7.52 -3.59
N ALA A 129 2.08 -6.70 -3.12
CA ALA A 129 0.89 -6.31 -3.87
C ALA A 129 1.26 -5.53 -5.15
N ALA A 130 2.16 -4.55 -5.06
CA ALA A 130 2.65 -3.80 -6.20
C ALA A 130 3.35 -4.70 -7.23
N ARG A 131 4.14 -5.69 -6.77
CA ARG A 131 4.76 -6.72 -7.62
C ARG A 131 3.72 -7.55 -8.37
N ARG A 132 2.58 -7.84 -7.74
CA ARG A 132 1.47 -8.60 -8.34
C ARG A 132 0.70 -7.79 -9.39
N VAL A 133 0.43 -6.50 -9.12
CA VAL A 133 -0.40 -5.65 -10.00
C VAL A 133 0.39 -5.12 -11.20
N ILE A 134 1.52 -4.45 -10.94
CA ILE A 134 2.25 -3.67 -11.95
C ILE A 134 3.43 -4.47 -12.53
N GLY A 135 3.92 -5.46 -11.77
CA GLY A 135 5.09 -6.27 -12.11
C GLY A 135 6.32 -5.87 -11.29
N LYS A 136 7.47 -6.46 -11.62
CA LYS A 136 8.68 -6.35 -10.80
C LYS A 136 9.39 -4.99 -10.91
N ILE A 137 9.14 -4.23 -11.97
CA ILE A 137 9.90 -3.00 -12.27
C ILE A 137 9.65 -1.93 -11.20
N LEU A 138 8.39 -1.61 -10.90
CA LEU A 138 8.05 -0.53 -9.96
C LEU A 138 8.55 -0.80 -8.52
N PRO A 139 8.32 -2.00 -7.94
CA PRO A 139 8.86 -2.34 -6.62
C PRO A 139 10.39 -2.30 -6.59
N SER A 140 11.07 -2.81 -7.63
CA SER A 140 12.54 -2.77 -7.68
C SER A 140 13.09 -1.34 -7.69
N VAL A 141 12.48 -0.44 -8.46
CA VAL A 141 12.88 0.97 -8.50
C VAL A 141 12.64 1.64 -7.14
N CYS A 142 11.49 1.38 -6.50
CA CYS A 142 11.23 1.87 -5.15
C CYS A 142 12.28 1.38 -4.15
N LEU A 143 12.68 0.12 -4.22
CA LEU A 143 13.70 -0.45 -3.35
C LEU A 143 15.06 0.23 -3.55
N ILE A 144 15.46 0.46 -4.81
CA ILE A 144 16.71 1.17 -5.13
C ILE A 144 16.69 2.60 -4.57
N ILE A 145 15.57 3.32 -4.74
CA ILE A 145 15.43 4.67 -4.19
C ILE A 145 15.47 4.63 -2.67
N PHE A 146 14.81 3.67 -2.03
CA PHE A 146 14.82 3.51 -0.57
C PHE A 146 16.24 3.28 -0.05
N LEU A 147 16.98 2.36 -0.68
CA LEU A 147 18.40 2.15 -0.38
C LEU A 147 19.22 3.42 -0.62
N TYR A 148 18.98 4.14 -1.71
CA TYR A 148 19.66 5.40 -1.99
C TYR A 148 19.34 6.48 -0.95
N THR A 149 18.12 6.58 -0.43
CA THR A 149 17.81 7.54 0.65
C THR A 149 18.54 7.22 1.95
N TYR A 150 18.74 5.93 2.25
CA TYR A 150 19.47 5.46 3.42
C TYR A 150 21.00 5.61 3.24
N PHE A 151 21.54 5.12 2.12
CA PHE A 151 22.97 5.13 1.83
C PHE A 151 23.48 6.45 1.25
N GLY A 152 22.60 7.35 0.82
CA GLY A 152 22.95 8.65 0.23
C GLY A 152 23.73 9.55 1.17
N ARG A 153 23.72 9.28 2.49
CA ARG A 153 24.56 9.97 3.47
C ARG A 153 26.05 9.58 3.38
N TYR A 154 26.35 8.37 2.89
CA TYR A 154 27.71 7.85 2.77
C TYR A 154 28.37 8.19 1.43
N ILE A 155 27.64 8.82 0.50
CA ILE A 155 28.15 9.21 -0.81
C ILE A 155 28.68 10.65 -0.71
N PRO A 156 30.01 10.90 -0.75
CA PRO A 156 30.56 12.24 -0.77
C PRO A 156 30.38 12.89 -2.17
N GLY A 157 29.91 14.13 -2.22
CA GLY A 157 29.75 14.92 -3.46
C GLY A 157 28.35 15.51 -3.64
N TYR A 158 28.08 16.12 -4.81
CA TYR A 158 26.80 16.79 -5.13
C TYR A 158 25.58 15.84 -5.15
N PHE A 159 25.83 14.53 -5.27
CA PHE A 159 24.83 13.45 -5.19
C PHE A 159 24.61 12.92 -3.76
N GLY A 160 25.31 13.47 -2.75
CA GLY A 160 25.21 13.10 -1.34
C GLY A 160 24.04 13.75 -0.62
N ASN A 161 22.82 13.57 -1.13
CA ASN A 161 21.59 14.16 -0.59
C ASN A 161 20.71 13.11 0.12
N GLY A 162 21.31 12.27 0.96
CA GLY A 162 20.55 11.39 1.86
C GLY A 162 19.85 12.15 2.99
N PHE A 163 18.81 11.58 3.56
CA PHE A 163 18.10 12.16 4.71
C PHE A 163 19.06 12.38 5.89
N LYS A 164 19.22 13.64 6.34
CA LYS A 164 20.11 14.03 7.44
C LYS A 164 19.30 14.17 8.75
N PRO A 165 19.22 13.14 9.62
CA PRO A 165 18.38 13.16 10.82
C PRO A 165 18.75 14.31 11.77
N ASN A 166 20.04 14.62 11.86
CA ASN A 166 20.59 15.72 12.64
C ASN A 166 20.19 17.12 12.11
N LEU A 167 19.94 17.27 10.80
CA LEU A 167 19.42 18.53 10.23
C LEU A 167 17.92 18.70 10.50
N PHE A 168 17.17 17.59 10.50
CA PHE A 168 15.75 17.57 10.85
C PHE A 168 15.57 17.91 12.34
N ALA A 169 16.38 17.29 13.21
CA ALA A 169 16.41 17.61 14.64
C ALA A 169 16.71 19.10 14.87
N SER A 170 17.79 19.66 14.29
CA SER A 170 18.13 21.08 14.45
C SER A 170 17.05 22.05 13.92
N ARG A 171 16.33 21.69 12.84
CA ARG A 171 15.20 22.50 12.34
C ARG A 171 13.99 22.45 13.26
N CYS A 172 13.70 21.30 13.87
CA CYS A 172 12.65 21.19 14.89
C CYS A 172 13.02 21.95 16.16
N THR A 173 14.31 21.98 16.56
CA THR A 173 14.75 22.76 17.73
C THR A 173 14.66 24.28 17.49
N MET A 174 14.96 24.77 16.29
CA MET A 174 14.81 26.20 15.96
C MET A 174 13.36 26.70 15.93
N LEU A 175 12.38 25.82 15.70
CA LEU A 175 10.97 26.20 15.75
C LEU A 175 10.41 26.30 17.17
N ASN A 176 11.17 25.85 18.18
CA ASN A 176 10.76 25.85 19.59
C ASN A 176 11.51 26.90 20.44
N THR A 177 12.25 27.82 19.82
CA THR A 177 12.77 29.01 20.51
C THR A 177 11.72 30.12 20.44
N PRO A 178 11.02 30.45 21.55
CA PRO A 178 10.15 31.62 21.58
C PRO A 178 11.03 32.87 21.47
N THR A 179 10.83 33.68 20.43
CA THR A 179 11.14 35.11 20.48
C THR A 179 10.07 35.82 21.30
#